data_AF-A0AAE1EG39-F1
#
_entry.id   AF-A0AAE1EG39-F1
#
_cell.length_a   1.000
_cell.length_b   1.000
_cell.length_c   1.000
_cell.angle_alpha   90.00
_cell.angle_beta   90.00
_cell.angle_gamma   90.00
#
_symmetry.space_group_name_H-M   'P 1'
#
loop_
_entity.id
_entity.type
_entity.pdbx_description
1 polymer ?
#
loop_
_entity_poly.entity_id
_entity_poly.type
_entity_poly.pdbx_seq_one_letter_code
_entity_poly.pdbx_strand_id
1 'polypeptide(L)'
;MESKRPSVFVPTIEEGVKRVLEGNYAFLMESTMLDYTIQRNCNLTQVGGLLNSNSYGIATPIGSPWRDKISLAILELQEKGIIQMLYSKWWKNTGDVCNRDEKNKDSKANALGVENIG
;
A
#
# COMPACT_ATOMS: atom_id res chain seq x y z
N MET A 1 20.94 18.13 0.40
CA MET A 1 20.70 16.67 0.45
C MET A 1 21.90 16.00 -0.19
N GLU A 2 22.79 15.43 0.63
CA GLU A 2 23.91 14.63 0.13
C GLU A 2 23.35 13.35 -0.52
N SER A 3 23.73 13.09 -1.77
CA SER A 3 23.30 11.89 -2.47
C SER A 3 23.97 10.67 -1.85
N LYS A 4 23.23 9.90 -1.04
CA LYS A 4 23.70 8.62 -0.50
C LYS A 4 24.11 7.72 -1.69
N ARG A 5 25.31 7.15 -1.64
CA ARG A 5 25.79 6.14 -2.60
C ARG A 5 25.77 4.79 -1.90
N PRO A 6 25.02 3.78 -2.38
CA PRO A 6 24.19 3.76 -3.59
C PRO A 6 22.87 4.54 -3.45
N SER A 7 22.24 4.84 -4.60
CA SER A 7 20.96 5.57 -4.69
C SER A 7 19.89 4.96 -3.79
N VAL A 8 19.10 5.82 -3.15
CA VAL A 8 17.91 5.41 -2.39
C VAL A 8 16.70 5.15 -3.30
N PHE A 9 16.71 5.67 -4.52
CA PHE A 9 15.62 5.46 -5.47
C PHE A 9 15.71 4.09 -6.12
N VAL A 10 14.55 3.50 -6.37
CA VAL A 10 14.36 2.23 -7.07
C VAL A 10 13.45 2.46 -8.29
N PRO A 11 13.62 1.68 -9.38
CA PRO A 11 12.83 1.85 -10.60
C PRO A 11 11.40 1.30 -10.48
N THR A 12 11.17 0.28 -9.65
CA THR A 12 9.86 -0.37 -9.50
C THR A 12 9.43 -0.50 -8.04
N ILE A 13 8.12 -0.69 -7.84
CA ILE A 13 7.53 -0.88 -6.51
C ILE A 13 8.00 -2.21 -5.90
N GLU A 14 8.06 -3.27 -6.71
CA GLU A 14 8.48 -4.60 -6.27
C GLU A 14 9.91 -4.60 -5.74
N GLU A 15 10.82 -3.88 -6.40
CA GLU A 15 12.20 -3.71 -5.94
C GLU A 15 12.25 -2.91 -4.63
N GLY A 16 11.42 -1.87 -4.51
CA GLY A 16 11.27 -1.11 -3.27
C GLY A 16 10.81 -1.98 -2.11
N VAL A 17 9.78 -2.81 -2.32
CA VAL A 17 9.26 -3.75 -1.32
C VAL A 17 10.32 -4.77 -0.93
N LYS A 18 11.02 -5.35 -1.90
CA LYS A 18 12.11 -6.29 -1.63
C LYS A 18 13.21 -5.65 -0.77
N ARG A 19 13.62 -4.44 -1.10
CA ARG A 19 14.64 -3.69 -0.35
C ARG A 19 14.20 -3.35 1.07
N VAL A 20 12.90 -3.10 1.30
CA VAL A 20 12.36 -2.93 2.66
C VAL A 20 12.47 -4.23 3.47
N LEU A 21 12.18 -5.37 2.84
CA LEU A 21 12.26 -6.69 3.49
C LEU A 21 13.71 -7.08 3.85
N GLU A 22 14.69 -6.59 3.10
CA GLU A 22 16.13 -6.75 3.42
C GLU A 22 16.57 -5.91 4.64
N GLY A 23 15.73 -4.97 5.10
CA GLY A 23 15.95 -4.16 6.30
C GLY A 23 16.70 -2.84 6.06
N ASN A 24 16.81 -2.02 7.10
CA ASN A 24 17.50 -0.71 7.09
C ASN A 24 17.05 0.27 5.98
N TYR A 25 15.84 0.09 5.45
CA TYR A 25 15.28 0.89 4.38
C TYR A 25 13.78 1.07 4.59
N ALA A 26 13.30 2.31 4.44
CA ALA A 26 11.88 2.64 4.43
C ALA A 26 11.51 3.13 3.04
N PHE A 27 10.33 2.72 2.56
CA PHE A 27 9.85 3.05 1.23
C PHE A 27 8.55 3.86 1.32
N LEU A 28 8.50 4.97 0.59
CA LEU A 28 7.28 5.77 0.45
C LEU A 28 6.52 5.29 -0.78
N MET A 29 5.25 4.94 -0.58
CA MET A 29 4.38 4.44 -1.62
C MET A 29 2.98 5.03 -1.46
N GLU A 30 2.20 5.03 -2.54
CA GLU A 30 0.81 5.44 -2.51
C GLU A 30 -0.04 4.53 -1.62
N SER A 31 -1.04 5.12 -0.95
CA SER A 31 -1.84 4.45 0.08
C SER A 31 -2.59 3.22 -0.42
N THR A 32 -3.14 3.27 -1.63
CA THR A 32 -3.91 2.16 -2.24
C THR A 32 -3.03 0.93 -2.49
N MET A 33 -1.80 1.15 -2.95
CA MET A 33 -0.82 0.09 -3.14
C MET A 33 -0.27 -0.39 -1.81
N LEU A 34 -0.07 0.53 -0.85
CA LEU A 34 0.38 0.19 0.50
C LEU A 34 -0.60 -0.75 1.20
N ASP A 35 -1.89 -0.41 1.20
CA ASP A 35 -2.95 -1.24 1.76
C ASP A 35 -2.96 -2.63 1.11
N TYR A 36 -2.82 -2.68 -0.22
CA TYR A 36 -2.79 -3.93 -0.97
C TYR A 36 -1.60 -4.82 -0.60
N THR A 37 -0.39 -4.26 -0.52
CA THR A 37 0.85 -4.99 -0.24
C THR A 37 0.93 -5.45 1.21
N ILE A 38 0.54 -4.60 2.17
CA ILE A 38 0.56 -4.91 3.61
C ILE A 38 -0.45 -6.01 3.95
N GLN A 39 -1.62 -6.02 3.29
CA GLN A 39 -2.61 -7.07 3.45
C GLN A 39 -2.10 -8.44 2.99
N ARG A 40 -1.19 -8.49 2.01
CA ARG A 40 -0.64 -9.74 1.46
C ARG A 40 0.67 -10.17 2.09
N ASN A 41 1.46 -9.22 2.58
CA ASN A 41 2.76 -9.48 3.17
C ASN A 41 2.80 -8.98 4.62
N CYS A 42 2.73 -9.93 5.54
CA CYS A 42 2.70 -9.66 6.98
C CYS A 42 4.04 -9.20 7.56
N ASN A 43 5.13 -9.28 6.81
CA ASN A 43 6.44 -8.77 7.24
C ASN A 43 6.59 -7.26 7.02
N LEU A 44 5.63 -6.62 6.34
CA LEU A 44 5.63 -5.18 6.11
C LEU A 44 4.75 -4.48 7.15
N THR A 45 5.15 -3.29 7.60
CA THR A 45 4.35 -2.49 8.52
C THR A 45 4.26 -1.06 8.02
N GLN A 46 3.04 -0.51 7.99
CA GLN A 46 2.84 0.90 7.76
C GLN A 46 3.24 1.67 9.02
N VAL A 47 4.04 2.70 8.85
CA VAL A 47 4.41 3.64 9.90
C VAL A 47 3.84 5.00 9.56
N GLY A 48 3.04 5.56 10.46
CA GLY A 48 2.41 6.87 10.27
C GLY A 48 1.14 6.85 9.41
N GLY A 49 0.62 8.05 9.14
CA GLY A 49 -0.59 8.27 8.35
C GLY A 49 -0.32 8.74 6.92
N LEU A 50 -1.37 9.23 6.26
CA LEU A 50 -1.28 9.81 4.92
C LEU A 50 -0.53 11.14 4.96
N LEU A 51 0.42 11.32 4.03
CA LEU A 51 1.16 12.59 3.86
C LEU A 51 0.37 13.60 3.02
N ASN A 52 -0.47 13.10 2.11
CA ASN A 52 -1.30 13.90 1.21
C ASN A 52 -2.58 13.14 0.84
N SER A 53 -3.50 13.83 0.18
CA SER A 53 -4.73 13.27 -0.39
C SER A 53 -4.72 13.42 -1.90
N ASN A 54 -4.10 12.46 -2.58
CA ASN A 54 -4.15 12.36 -4.04
C ASN A 54 -5.26 11.39 -4.47
N SER A 55 -5.73 11.49 -5.70
CA SER A 55 -6.78 10.63 -6.25
C SER A 55 -6.49 10.28 -7.69
N TYR A 56 -6.90 9.08 -8.10
CA TYR A 56 -6.81 8.66 -9.50
C TYR A 56 -7.91 9.28 -10.35
N GLY A 57 -7.55 9.63 -11.58
CA GLY A 57 -8.49 10.12 -12.60
C GLY A 57 -8.20 9.52 -13.95
N ILE A 58 -9.20 9.52 -14.83
CA ILE A 58 -9.04 9.10 -16.22
C ILE A 58 -8.60 10.32 -17.04
N ALA A 59 -7.35 10.30 -17.49
CA ALA A 59 -6.81 11.38 -18.31
C ALA A 59 -7.35 11.30 -19.75
N THR A 60 -7.72 12.44 -20.32
CA THR A 60 -8.11 12.58 -21.73
C THR A 60 -7.31 13.71 -22.37
N PRO A 61 -7.06 13.68 -23.69
CA PRO A 61 -6.45 14.80 -24.39
C PRO A 61 -7.24 16.10 -24.19
N ILE A 62 -6.54 17.24 -24.16
CA ILE A 62 -7.18 18.55 -24.07
C ILE A 62 -8.14 18.73 -25.25
N GLY A 63 -9.38 19.14 -24.96
CA GLY A 63 -10.44 19.27 -25.98
C GLY A 63 -11.12 17.97 -26.39
N SER A 64 -10.83 16.84 -25.73
CA SER A 64 -11.50 15.57 -26.03
C SER A 64 -13.01 15.65 -25.79
N PRO A 65 -13.86 15.25 -26.76
CA PRO A 65 -15.31 15.21 -26.59
C PRO A 65 -15.77 14.12 -25.59
N TRP A 66 -14.85 13.26 -25.15
CA TRP A 66 -15.12 12.18 -24.21
C TRP A 66 -14.99 12.60 -22.75
N ARG A 67 -14.34 13.73 -22.47
CA ARG A 67 -14.08 14.17 -21.09
C ARG A 67 -15.37 14.19 -20.27
N ASP A 68 -16.37 14.93 -20.74
CA ASP A 68 -17.61 15.11 -19.99
C ASP A 68 -18.40 13.80 -19.90
N LYS A 69 -18.49 13.04 -21.00
CA LYS A 69 -19.18 11.75 -21.02
C LYS A 69 -18.58 10.75 -20.01
N ILE A 70 -17.24 10.68 -19.95
CA ILE A 70 -16.52 9.83 -18.99
C ILE A 70 -16.76 10.32 -17.56
N SER A 71 -16.69 11.64 -17.32
CA SER A 71 -16.97 12.21 -16.00
C SER A 71 -18.39 11.91 -15.52
N LEU A 72 -19.42 12.05 -16.37
CA LEU A 72 -20.79 11.68 -16.02
C LEU A 72 -20.93 10.18 -15.72
N ALA A 73 -20.31 9.32 -16.53
CA ALA A 73 -20.34 7.88 -16.29
C ALA A 73 -19.67 7.50 -14.96
N ILE A 74 -18.56 8.14 -14.58
CA ILE A 74 -17.91 7.93 -13.28
C ILE A 74 -18.85 8.33 -12.14
N LEU A 75 -19.55 9.48 -12.26
CA LEU A 75 -20.51 9.93 -11.24
C LEU A 75 -21.66 8.92 -11.07
N GLU A 76 -22.20 8.40 -12.18
CA GLU A 76 -23.25 7.39 -12.14
C GLU A 76 -22.77 6.08 -11.46
N LEU A 77 -21.54 5.64 -11.75
CA LEU A 77 -20.95 4.47 -11.11
C LEU A 77 -20.69 4.69 -9.61
N GLN A 78 -20.35 5.92 -9.20
CA GLN A 78 -20.18 6.30 -7.79
C GLN A 78 -21.52 6.32 -7.06
N GLU A 79 -22.54 6.96 -7.63
CA GLU A 79 -23.90 7.04 -7.06
C GLU A 79 -24.51 5.64 -6.88
N LYS A 80 -24.29 4.75 -7.85
CA LYS A 80 -24.72 3.34 -7.77
C LYS A 80 -23.85 2.48 -6.82
N GLY A 81 -22.78 3.03 -6.25
CA GLY A 81 -21.86 2.30 -5.37
C GLY A 81 -21.02 1.23 -6.08
N ILE A 82 -21.00 1.21 -7.41
CA ILE A 82 -20.31 0.17 -8.20
C ILE A 82 -18.81 0.24 -7.99
N ILE A 83 -18.24 1.44 -7.90
CA ILE A 83 -16.80 1.62 -7.63
C ILE A 83 -16.43 1.01 -6.27
N GLN A 84 -17.28 1.17 -5.25
CA GLN A 84 -17.04 0.59 -3.93
C GLN A 84 -17.14 -0.94 -3.93
N MET A 85 -18.08 -1.49 -4.69
CA MET A 85 -18.19 -2.94 -4.90
C MET A 85 -16.93 -3.49 -5.59
N LEU A 86 -16.43 -2.82 -6.62
CA LEU A 86 -15.19 -3.18 -7.31
C LEU A 86 -13.99 -3.10 -6.36
N TYR A 87 -13.86 -2.02 -5.58
CA TYR A 87 -12.79 -1.90 -4.59
C TYR A 87 -12.80 -3.08 -3.60
N SER A 88 -13.96 -3.40 -3.05
CA SER A 88 -14.09 -4.51 -2.10
C SER A 88 -13.73 -5.86 -2.74
N LYS A 89 -14.13 -6.07 -3.99
CA LYS A 89 -13.80 -7.28 -4.75
C LYS A 89 -12.30 -7.44 -4.97
N TRP A 90 -11.60 -6.37 -5.38
CA TRP A 90 -10.20 -6.46 -5.81
C TRP A 90 -9.18 -6.24 -4.67
N TRP A 91 -9.54 -5.52 -3.61
CA TRP A 91 -8.65 -5.30 -2.47
C TRP A 91 -8.95 -6.20 -1.28
N LYS A 92 -10.23 -6.33 -0.87
CA LYS A 92 -10.59 -7.01 0.39
C LYS A 92 -10.88 -8.51 0.25
N ASN A 93 -11.48 -8.92 -0.87
CA ASN A 93 -12.03 -10.28 -1.03
C ASN A 93 -11.11 -11.23 -1.81
N THR A 94 -9.80 -11.04 -1.76
CA THR A 94 -8.87 -11.81 -2.60
C THR A 94 -8.40 -13.14 -2.00
N GLY A 95 -8.82 -13.49 -0.78
CA GLY A 95 -8.40 -14.73 -0.10
C GLY A 95 -6.96 -14.72 0.41
N ASP A 96 -6.06 -13.98 -0.26
CA ASP A 96 -4.65 -13.78 0.09
C ASP A 96 -4.43 -12.68 1.15
N VAL A 97 -5.36 -12.51 2.08
CA VAL A 97 -5.17 -11.57 3.19
C VAL A 97 -4.52 -12.30 4.34
N CYS A 98 -3.35 -11.82 4.76
CA CYS A 98 -2.66 -12.43 5.87
C CYS A 98 -3.35 -12.02 7.19
N ASN A 99 -3.80 -13.01 7.96
CA ASN A 99 -4.41 -12.79 9.27
C ASN A 99 -3.32 -12.34 10.25
N ARG A 100 -3.15 -11.02 10.39
CA ARG A 100 -2.37 -10.48 11.49
C ARG A 100 -3.17 -10.73 12.76
N ASP A 101 -2.78 -11.72 13.54
CA ASP A 101 -3.23 -11.81 14.91
C ASP A 101 -2.87 -10.48 15.60
N GLU A 102 -3.87 -9.70 16.04
CA GLU A 102 -3.67 -8.49 16.83
C GLU A 102 -2.97 -8.73 18.19
N LYS A 103 -2.40 -9.92 18.41
CA LYS A 103 -1.69 -10.33 19.63
C LYS A 103 -0.32 -9.68 19.83
N ASN A 104 0.20 -8.93 18.85
CA ASN A 104 1.51 -8.28 18.94
C ASN A 104 1.46 -6.77 19.25
N LYS A 105 0.32 -6.23 19.70
CA LYS A 105 0.29 -4.89 20.34
C LYS A 105 0.80 -4.89 21.78
N ASP A 106 0.93 -6.06 22.40
CA ASP A 106 1.66 -6.19 23.66
C ASP A 106 3.10 -6.57 23.35
N SER A 107 4.02 -5.68 23.71
CA SER A 107 5.44 -5.96 23.81
C SER A 107 5.68 -7.04 24.86
N LYS A 108 5.36 -8.31 24.54
CA LYS A 108 5.84 -9.44 25.33
C LYS A 108 7.31 -9.60 25.00
N ALA A 109 8.15 -9.22 25.97
CA ALA A 109 9.56 -9.50 25.95
C ALA A 109 9.80 -10.93 25.42
N ASN A 110 10.75 -11.08 24.49
CA ASN A 110 11.17 -12.38 24.02
C ASN A 110 11.57 -13.22 25.24
N ALA A 111 10.94 -14.37 25.42
CA ALA A 111 11.35 -15.29 26.47
C ALA A 111 12.82 -15.68 26.22
N LEU A 112 13.66 -15.55 27.24
CA LEU A 112 15.06 -15.93 27.18
C LEU A 112 15.14 -17.42 26.85
N GLY A 113 15.59 -17.74 25.63
CA GLY A 113 15.92 -19.10 25.24
C GLY A 113 17.08 -19.63 26.07
N VAL A 114 17.20 -20.96 26.13
CA VAL A 114 18.25 -21.72 26.84
C VAL A 114 19.67 -21.31 26.41
N GLU A 115 19.79 -20.66 25.26
CA GLU A 115 20.99 -20.01 24.72
C GLU A 115 21.49 -18.78 25.50
N ASN A 116 20.72 -18.27 26.49
CA ASN A 116 21.11 -17.17 27.37
C ASN A 116 21.56 -17.64 28.77
N ILE A 117 21.76 -18.96 28.96
CA ILE A 117 22.26 -19.52 30.21
C ILE A 117 23.75 -19.81 30.01
N GLY A 118 24.59 -18.92 30.56
CA GLY A 118 26.01 -19.17 30.82
C GLY A 118 26.20 -19.72 32.23
#